data_AF-C9JV02-F1
#
_entry.id   AF-C9JV02-F1
#
_cell.length_a   1.000
_cell.length_b   1.000
_cell.length_c   1.000
_cell.angle_alpha   90.00
_cell.angle_beta   90.00
_cell.angle_gamma   90.00
#
_symmetry.space_group_name_H-M   'P 1'
#
loop_
_entity.id
_entity.type
_entity.pdbx_description
1 polymer ?
#
loop_
_entity_poly.entity_id
_entity_poly.type
_entity_poly.pdbx_seq_one_letter_code
_entity_poly.pdbx_strand_id
1 'polypeptide(L)'
;MNTLFNTTFETEEASHHEACVRLRPQTYDLQESNVQLKLTIVDAVGFGDQINKDERPIVDYIDAQFENYLQEELKIRRSLFDYHDTRIHVCLYFITPTGHSLKSLDLVTMKKLDSKVNIIPIIAKADTIS
;
A
#
# COMPACT_ATOMS: atom_id res chain seq x y z
N MET A 1 -6.18 -2.70 -9.30
CA MET A 1 -6.01 -4.05 -8.73
C MET A 1 -6.84 -5.11 -9.46
N ASN A 2 -8.12 -4.86 -9.73
CA ASN A 2 -9.00 -5.79 -10.47
C ASN A 2 -8.38 -6.36 -11.75
N THR A 3 -7.82 -5.49 -12.61
CA THR A 3 -7.16 -5.90 -13.86
C THR A 3 -5.91 -6.77 -13.64
N LEU A 4 -5.17 -6.55 -12.55
CA LEU A 4 -3.91 -7.24 -12.28
C LEU A 4 -4.14 -8.70 -11.86
N PHE A 5 -5.22 -8.96 -11.13
CA PHE A 5 -5.60 -10.31 -10.67
C PHE A 5 -6.76 -10.91 -11.47
N ASN A 6 -7.21 -10.24 -12.53
CA ASN A 6 -8.36 -10.66 -13.33
C ASN A 6 -9.61 -11.02 -12.48
N THR A 7 -9.81 -10.30 -11.37
CA THR A 7 -10.93 -10.47 -10.43
C THR A 7 -11.54 -9.12 -10.07
N THR A 8 -12.69 -9.13 -9.38
CA THR A 8 -13.32 -7.89 -8.89
C THR A 8 -13.21 -7.85 -7.38
N PHE A 9 -12.42 -6.91 -6.86
CA PHE A 9 -12.38 -6.59 -5.45
C PHE A 9 -13.43 -5.52 -5.15
N GLU A 10 -14.22 -5.71 -4.10
CA GLU A 10 -15.17 -4.71 -3.62
C GLU A 10 -14.41 -3.57 -2.96
N THR A 11 -14.33 -2.43 -3.65
CA THR A 11 -13.69 -1.21 -3.17
C THR A 11 -14.68 -0.06 -3.30
N GLU A 12 -15.00 0.59 -2.18
CA GLU A 12 -15.82 1.80 -2.20
C GLU A 12 -14.99 3.00 -2.69
N GLU A 13 -15.58 3.81 -3.57
CA GLU A 13 -14.99 5.08 -4.01
C GLU A 13 -14.83 6.02 -2.82
N ALA A 14 -13.61 6.53 -2.65
CA ALA A 14 -13.30 7.48 -1.61
C ALA A 14 -13.79 8.89 -1.97
N SER A 15 -14.25 9.63 -0.97
CA SER A 15 -14.49 11.07 -1.12
C SER A 15 -13.17 11.84 -1.18
N HIS A 16 -13.14 12.94 -1.94
CA HIS A 16 -12.01 13.87 -1.98
C HIS A 16 -11.95 14.84 -0.78
N HIS A 17 -12.84 14.68 0.20
CA HIS A 17 -12.96 15.57 1.37
C HIS A 17 -12.46 14.91 2.66
N GLU A 18 -11.47 14.02 2.53
CA GLU A 18 -10.93 13.31 3.69
C GLU A 18 -9.99 14.20 4.50
N ALA A 19 -10.27 14.29 5.81
CA ALA A 19 -9.50 15.15 6.73
C ALA A 19 -8.10 14.61 7.03
N CYS A 20 -7.86 13.31 6.80
CA CYS A 20 -6.60 12.62 7.08
C CYS A 20 -6.42 11.42 6.15
N VAL A 21 -5.17 11.00 5.91
CA VAL A 21 -4.89 9.75 5.19
C VAL A 21 -5.24 8.56 6.08
N ARG A 22 -6.06 7.63 5.57
CA ARG A 22 -6.39 6.38 6.27
C ARG A 22 -5.95 5.18 5.44
N LEU A 23 -5.43 4.16 6.11
CA LEU A 23 -4.99 2.92 5.48
C LEU A 23 -6.12 1.90 5.64
N ARG A 24 -6.67 1.42 4.53
CA ARG A 24 -7.78 0.44 4.50
C ARG A 24 -7.25 -0.90 3.99
N PRO A 25 -6.90 -1.85 4.89
CA PRO A 25 -6.53 -3.20 4.49
C PRO A 25 -7.78 -4.03 4.16
N GLN A 26 -7.72 -4.77 3.05
CA GLN A 26 -8.72 -5.76 2.66
C GLN A 26 -8.00 -7.06 2.27
N THR A 27 -8.35 -8.17 2.91
CA THR A 27 -7.74 -9.48 2.68
C THR A 27 -8.67 -10.37 1.89
N TYR A 28 -8.12 -11.03 0.88
CA TYR A 28 -8.82 -11.92 -0.04
C TYR A 28 -8.05 -13.24 -0.15
N ASP A 29 -8.77 -14.35 -0.13
CA ASP A 29 -8.22 -15.66 -0.44
C ASP A 29 -8.43 -15.95 -1.93
N LEU A 30 -7.33 -16.06 -2.67
CA LEU A 30 -7.28 -16.23 -4.12
C LEU A 30 -6.54 -17.52 -4.48
N GLN A 31 -6.76 -18.03 -5.69
CA GLN A 31 -5.99 -19.13 -6.26
C GLN A 31 -5.35 -18.66 -7.57
N GLU A 32 -4.05 -18.41 -7.53
CA GLU A 32 -3.26 -17.94 -8.67
C GLU A 32 -2.30 -19.03 -9.09
N SER A 33 -2.42 -19.53 -10.32
CA SER A 33 -1.48 -20.51 -10.91
C SER A 33 -1.16 -21.72 -10.02
N ASN A 34 -2.19 -22.33 -9.40
CA ASN A 34 -2.11 -23.45 -8.43
C ASN A 34 -1.53 -23.13 -7.05
N VAL A 35 -1.30 -21.84 -6.72
CA VAL A 35 -0.90 -21.40 -5.39
C VAL A 35 -2.11 -20.80 -4.68
N GLN A 36 -2.37 -21.25 -3.46
CA GLN A 36 -3.33 -20.60 -2.56
C GLN A 36 -2.69 -19.31 -2.03
N LEU A 37 -3.21 -18.17 -2.46
CA LEU A 37 -2.68 -16.85 -2.17
C LEU A 37 -3.62 -16.13 -1.21
N LYS A 38 -3.12 -15.76 -0.04
CA LYS A 38 -3.80 -14.84 0.87
C LYS A 38 -3.32 -13.42 0.58
N LEU A 39 -4.05 -12.70 -0.27
CA LEU A 39 -3.69 -11.38 -0.73
C LEU A 39 -4.31 -10.31 0.18
N THR A 40 -3.50 -9.43 0.76
CA THR A 40 -3.98 -8.23 1.45
C THR A 40 -3.65 -7.01 0.60
N ILE A 41 -4.69 -6.28 0.18
CA ILE A 41 -4.58 -5.00 -0.52
C ILE A 41 -4.78 -3.90 0.52
N VAL A 42 -3.84 -2.96 0.61
CA VAL A 42 -3.93 -1.83 1.54
C VAL A 42 -3.97 -0.53 0.75
N ASP A 43 -5.12 0.14 0.80
CA ASP A 43 -5.31 1.42 0.12
C ASP A 43 -5.05 2.59 1.07
N ALA A 44 -4.28 3.57 0.61
CA ALA A 44 -4.10 4.86 1.30
C ALA A 44 -5.18 5.86 0.85
N VAL A 45 -6.34 5.80 1.52
CA VAL A 45 -7.50 6.65 1.25
C VAL A 45 -7.24 8.08 1.70
N GLY A 46 -7.57 9.07 0.87
CA GLY A 46 -7.37 10.50 1.17
C GLY A 46 -5.94 11.00 0.97
N PHE A 47 -5.08 10.20 0.33
CA PHE A 47 -3.70 10.59 0.03
C PHE A 47 -3.65 11.71 -1.03
N GLY A 48 -3.14 12.87 -0.63
CA GLY A 48 -2.98 14.02 -1.52
C GLY A 48 -4.15 15.01 -1.56
N ASP A 49 -5.28 14.68 -0.93
CA ASP A 49 -6.48 15.54 -0.85
C ASP A 49 -6.34 16.69 0.17
N GLN A 50 -5.51 16.48 1.20
CA GLN A 50 -5.32 17.45 2.28
C GLN A 50 -4.45 18.64 1.84
N ILE A 51 -4.75 19.82 2.40
CA ILE A 51 -3.90 21.02 2.26
C ILE A 51 -2.55 20.77 2.94
N ASN A 52 -2.56 20.19 4.15
CA ASN A 52 -1.36 19.75 4.83
C ASN A 52 -1.13 18.27 4.52
N LYS A 53 -0.15 17.99 3.67
CA LYS A 53 0.08 16.66 3.11
C LYS A 53 1.04 15.91 4.00
N ASP A 54 0.47 15.16 4.92
CA ASP A 54 1.21 14.37 5.89
C ASP A 54 1.16 12.88 5.53
N GLU A 55 2.34 12.29 5.35
CA GLU A 55 2.52 10.90 4.97
C GLU A 55 2.76 9.97 6.16
N ARG A 56 2.83 10.53 7.38
CA ARG A 56 2.99 9.77 8.63
C ARG A 56 2.06 8.56 8.75
N PRO A 57 0.75 8.63 8.43
CA PRO A 57 -0.16 7.48 8.60
C PRO A 57 0.25 6.23 7.80
N ILE A 58 0.90 6.42 6.64
CA ILE A 58 1.35 5.31 5.79
C ILE A 58 2.58 4.65 6.44
N VAL A 59 3.52 5.47 6.89
CA VAL A 59 4.75 5.00 7.54
C VAL A 59 4.42 4.28 8.85
N ASP A 60 3.55 4.86 9.67
CA ASP A 60 3.11 4.30 10.94
C ASP A 60 2.42 2.94 10.75
N TYR A 61 1.62 2.79 9.69
CA TYR A 61 0.99 1.50 9.38
C TYR A 61 2.02 0.43 9.03
N ILE A 62 3.00 0.75 8.18
CA ILE A 62 4.08 -0.16 7.78
C ILE A 62 4.90 -0.57 9.01
N ASP A 63 5.30 0.40 9.83
CA ASP A 63 6.08 0.15 11.04
C ASP A 63 5.31 -0.70 12.05
N ALA A 64 4.00 -0.50 12.19
CA ALA A 64 3.16 -1.36 13.01
C ALA A 64 3.15 -2.83 12.52
N GLN A 65 3.19 -3.09 11.21
CA GLN A 65 3.28 -4.46 10.69
C GLN A 65 4.65 -5.09 10.98
N PHE A 66 5.73 -4.31 10.88
CA PHE A 66 7.06 -4.78 11.26
C PHE A 66 7.16 -5.08 12.76
N GLU A 67 6.60 -4.21 13.59
CA GLU A 67 6.57 -4.41 15.04
C GLU A 67 5.79 -5.68 15.41
N ASN A 68 4.62 -5.90 14.81
CA ASN A 68 3.82 -7.10 15.04
C ASN A 68 4.60 -8.38 14.71
N TYR A 69 5.33 -8.38 13.59
CA TYR A 69 6.15 -9.50 13.19
C TYR A 69 7.34 -9.71 14.15
N LEU A 70 8.02 -8.64 14.54
CA LEU A 70 9.13 -8.69 15.51
C LEU A 70 8.67 -9.22 16.86
N GLN A 71 7.51 -8.79 17.35
CA GLN A 71 6.94 -9.28 18.61
C GLN A 71 6.65 -10.79 18.56
N GLU A 72 6.23 -11.33 17.41
CA GLU A 72 6.08 -12.78 17.24
C GLU A 72 7.42 -13.52 17.28
N GLU A 73 8.46 -12.97 16.64
CA GLU A 73 9.81 -13.56 16.66
C GLU A 73 10.42 -13.60 18.07
N LEU A 74 10.10 -12.61 18.91
CA LEU A 74 10.59 -12.49 20.28
C LEU A 74 9.85 -13.40 21.29
N LYS A 75 8.74 -14.05 20.91
CA LYS A 75 8.00 -14.95 21.82
C LYS A 75 8.80 -16.21 22.17
N ILE A 76 8.74 -16.60 23.44
CA ILE A 76 9.36 -17.84 23.95
C ILE A 76 8.74 -19.08 23.28
N ARG A 77 7.40 -19.10 23.13
CA ARG A 77 6.65 -20.12 22.39
C ARG A 77 6.14 -19.51 21.09
N ARG A 78 7.03 -19.48 20.09
CA ARG A 78 6.76 -18.92 18.76
C ARG A 78 6.09 -19.95 17.83
N SER A 79 5.15 -19.48 17.00
CA SER A 79 4.50 -20.26 15.94
C SER A 79 4.61 -19.53 14.60
N LEU A 80 5.84 -19.27 14.15
CA LEU A 80 6.12 -18.49 12.92
C LEU A 80 5.55 -19.14 11.65
N PHE A 81 5.41 -20.46 11.62
CA PHE A 81 4.86 -21.19 10.49
C PHE A 81 3.35 -21.00 10.32
N ASP A 82 2.63 -20.76 11.41
CA ASP A 82 1.18 -20.46 11.39
C ASP A 82 0.91 -18.95 11.42
N TYR A 83 1.94 -18.13 11.56
CA TYR A 83 1.78 -16.68 11.67
C TYR A 83 1.42 -16.07 10.33
N HIS A 84 0.35 -15.28 10.31
CA HIS A 84 -0.03 -14.53 9.11
C HIS A 84 0.88 -13.31 8.97
N ASP A 85 1.81 -13.35 8.02
CA ASP A 85 2.66 -12.21 7.71
C ASP A 85 1.85 -11.07 7.08
N THR A 86 1.73 -9.96 7.82
CA THR A 86 1.02 -8.75 7.39
C THR A 86 1.95 -7.65 6.87
N ARG A 87 3.26 -7.91 6.75
CA ARG A 87 4.21 -6.91 6.27
C ARG A 87 3.89 -6.49 4.83
N ILE A 88 4.15 -5.23 4.51
CA ILE A 88 3.96 -4.72 3.15
C ILE A 88 5.12 -5.17 2.27
N HIS A 89 4.86 -6.18 1.43
CA HIS A 89 5.85 -6.75 0.53
C HIS A 89 6.21 -5.82 -0.64
N VAL A 90 5.20 -5.10 -1.17
CA VAL A 90 5.31 -4.25 -2.35
C VAL A 90 4.43 -3.01 -2.17
N CYS A 91 4.95 -1.84 -2.54
CA CYS A 91 4.22 -0.59 -2.61
C CYS A 91 4.12 -0.13 -4.07
N LEU A 92 2.90 -0.17 -4.63
CA LEU A 92 2.65 0.40 -5.95
C LEU A 92 2.42 1.91 -5.82
N TYR A 93 3.37 2.70 -6.29
CA TYR A 93 3.31 4.16 -6.18
C TYR A 93 2.78 4.77 -7.48
N PHE A 94 1.53 5.23 -7.46
CA PHE A 94 0.86 5.80 -8.63
C PHE A 94 1.22 7.27 -8.84
N ILE A 95 2.06 7.52 -9.84
CA ILE A 95 2.45 8.86 -10.29
C ILE A 95 1.40 9.36 -11.27
N THR A 96 0.84 10.54 -11.02
CA THR A 96 -0.11 11.16 -11.95
C THR A 96 0.60 11.60 -13.25
N PRO A 97 0.02 11.35 -14.43
CA PRO A 97 0.65 11.64 -15.72
C PRO A 97 0.55 13.13 -16.05
N THR A 98 1.35 13.96 -15.37
CA THR A 98 1.36 15.43 -15.57
C THR A 98 2.14 15.88 -16.80
N GLY A 99 2.93 14.99 -17.41
CA GLY A 99 3.86 15.34 -18.50
C GLY A 99 5.07 16.18 -18.04
N HIS A 100 5.22 16.39 -16.74
CA HIS A 100 6.34 17.12 -16.11
C HIS A 100 7.12 16.18 -15.17
N SER A 101 7.82 16.75 -14.19
CA SER A 101 8.52 16.04 -13.13
C SER A 101 7.60 15.54 -12.02
N LEU A 102 8.16 14.77 -11.09
CA LEU A 102 7.48 14.31 -9.87
C LEU A 102 6.97 15.49 -9.01
N LYS A 103 5.82 15.31 -8.36
CA LYS A 103 5.32 16.31 -7.41
C LYS A 103 6.18 16.30 -6.15
N SER A 104 6.22 17.43 -5.45
CA SER A 104 6.94 17.54 -4.17
C SER A 104 6.44 16.51 -3.14
N LEU A 105 5.13 16.21 -3.14
CA LEU A 105 4.55 15.16 -2.29
C LEU A 105 5.16 13.79 -2.60
N ASP A 106 5.26 13.46 -3.89
CA ASP A 106 5.78 12.18 -4.35
C ASP A 106 7.23 11.99 -3.92
N LEU A 107 8.06 13.01 -4.12
CA LEU A 107 9.47 12.99 -3.71
C LEU A 107 9.63 12.76 -2.20
N VAL A 108 8.88 13.49 -1.37
CA VAL A 108 9.01 13.37 0.09
C VAL A 108 8.48 12.01 0.56
N THR A 109 7.34 11.57 0.02
CA THR A 109 6.71 10.30 0.43
C THR A 109 7.55 9.11 0.00
N MET A 110 7.98 9.06 -1.26
CA MET A 110 8.84 7.97 -1.75
C MET A 110 10.15 7.89 -0.98
N LYS A 111 10.77 9.03 -0.63
CA LYS A 111 12.00 9.06 0.17
C LYS A 111 11.82 8.57 1.61
N LYS A 112 10.61 8.63 2.17
CA LYS A 112 10.33 8.04 3.49
C LYS A 112 10.01 6.54 3.40
N LEU A 113 9.45 6.10 2.27
CA LEU A 113 9.04 4.72 2.06
C LEU A 113 10.15 3.83 1.48
N ASP A 114 11.17 4.39 0.82
CA ASP A 114 12.20 3.65 0.09
C ASP A 114 12.98 2.64 0.93
N SER A 115 13.22 2.97 2.19
CA SER A 115 13.94 2.14 3.17
C SER A 115 13.05 1.14 3.89
N LYS A 116 11.73 1.21 3.69
CA LYS A 116 10.74 0.40 4.41
C LYS A 116 10.03 -0.61 3.53
N VAL A 117 9.75 -0.27 2.27
CA VAL A 117 8.96 -1.11 1.36
C VAL A 117 9.57 -1.13 -0.04
N ASN A 118 9.34 -2.21 -0.77
CA ASN A 118 9.75 -2.29 -2.17
C ASN A 118 8.82 -1.43 -3.04
N ILE A 119 9.28 -0.23 -3.40
CA ILE A 119 8.51 0.71 -4.20
C ILE A 119 8.59 0.35 -5.68
N ILE A 120 7.43 0.22 -6.33
CA ILE A 120 7.28 0.11 -7.78
C ILE A 120 6.56 1.37 -8.26
N PRO A 121 7.27 2.35 -8.85
CA PRO A 121 6.64 3.54 -9.41
C PRO A 121 5.91 3.21 -10.70
N ILE A 122 4.64 3.62 -10.80
CA ILE A 122 3.77 3.37 -11.95
C ILE A 122 3.17 4.71 -12.39
N ILE A 123 3.25 5.00 -13.69
CA ILE A 123 2.51 6.13 -14.25
C ILE A 123 1.05 5.72 -14.38
N ALA A 124 0.19 6.30 -13.56
CA ALA A 124 -1.24 6.07 -13.61
C ALA A 124 -1.83 6.65 -14.91
N LYS A 125 -2.91 6.04 -15.44
CA LYS A 125 -3.62 6.52 -16.64
C LYS A 125 -2.66 6.89 -17.78
N ALA A 126 -1.72 5.98 -18.08
CA ALA A 126 -0.65 6.24 -19.05
C ALA A 126 -1.16 6.52 -20.48
N ASP A 127 -2.40 6.14 -20.78
CA ASP A 127 -3.13 6.47 -22.00
C ASP A 127 -3.32 7.97 -22.23
N THR A 128 -3.11 8.82 -21.21
CA THR A 128 -3.17 10.28 -21.36
C THR A 128 -1.88 10.90 -21.90
N ILE A 129 -0.78 10.15 -21.98
CA ILE A 129 0.50 10.63 -22.50
C ILE A 129 0.59 10.21 -23.98
N SER A 130 0.70 11.19 -24.88
CA SER A 130 0.87 10.99 -26.33
C SER A 130 2.32 11.15 -26.77
#